data_AF-A0A365MTQ9-F1
#
_entry.id   AF-A0A365MTQ9-F1
#
_cell.length_a   1.000
_cell.length_b   1.000
_cell.length_c   1.000
_cell.angle_alpha   90.00
_cell.angle_beta   90.00
_cell.angle_gamma   90.00
#
_symmetry.space_group_name_H-M   'P 1'
#
loop_
_entity.id
_entity.type
_entity.pdbx_description
1 polymer ?
#
loop_
_entity_poly.entity_id
_entity_poly.type
_entity_poly.pdbx_seq_one_letter_code
_entity_poly.pdbx_strand_id
1 'polypeptide(L)'
;MTPSTSKISWPTSTASLYELLNIDTDMKKCHASTTKKARCQNPISKANSALITCLLEKAVTQGSFSAAQATLREVSYLIMCQRVHQKDGPPHLSKWQKVLEPLKVVHIKNEDKEDALKSEKETDNIPPTAPVTSSQQQVQLKSNTPISIPTSRCRSQPSPSTPKKPSPKLLLPKLPSPKSPKVVHEFEDFSRRRSTLETNKAMKKLLLRSLKEGETKNGGNIYLYTYSESYHDAHPYIKIGFSQDVSKRMRGWKYKCGYDVKVLGEFPAEHYAKVEKIVHAQLWNQRKREKGCACNVCHQEWFKVDAMTASKIIALWTGWMRREPYDEEGNILDKWRVRIEGLDMADPDCWDLLVKGLFDDDVEESELSEGDSFAWSSDEQSEISEEDTFGGYDADNPRLLSLDSESDDEAYVEDNER
;
A
#
# COMPACT_ATOMS: atom_id res chain seq x y z
N MET A 1 41.55 -7.46 -35.28
CA MET A 1 40.09 -7.30 -35.16
C MET A 1 39.82 -6.26 -34.09
N THR A 2 39.24 -5.14 -34.45
CA THR A 2 38.86 -4.06 -33.52
C THR A 2 37.46 -4.33 -32.94
N PRO A 3 37.20 -4.10 -31.64
CA PRO A 3 35.86 -4.19 -31.10
C PRO A 3 35.02 -3.03 -31.65
N SER A 4 33.83 -3.36 -32.18
CA SER A 4 32.88 -2.40 -32.72
C SER A 4 32.41 -1.42 -31.64
N THR A 5 32.42 -0.12 -31.93
CA THR A 5 31.86 0.92 -31.07
C THR A 5 30.32 0.82 -31.05
N SER A 6 29.79 -0.03 -30.18
CA SER A 6 28.34 -0.20 -29.98
C SER A 6 27.71 1.09 -29.47
N LYS A 7 26.50 1.39 -29.98
CA LYS A 7 25.78 2.65 -29.72
C LYS A 7 25.51 2.83 -28.22
N ILE A 8 25.72 4.06 -27.72
CA ILE A 8 25.53 4.45 -26.31
C ILE A 8 24.04 4.70 -26.03
N SER A 9 23.25 3.64 -26.08
CA SER A 9 21.80 3.63 -25.84
C SER A 9 21.43 2.65 -24.73
N TRP A 10 20.33 2.91 -24.03
CA TRP A 10 19.76 1.96 -23.06
C TRP A 10 19.52 0.59 -23.71
N PRO A 11 19.80 -0.54 -23.03
CA PRO A 11 19.53 -1.87 -23.58
C PRO A 11 18.04 -2.06 -23.88
N THR A 12 17.73 -2.52 -25.08
CA THR A 12 16.37 -2.81 -25.57
C THR A 12 15.95 -4.27 -25.35
N SER A 13 16.83 -5.10 -24.79
CA SER A 13 16.55 -6.50 -24.48
C SER A 13 17.13 -6.88 -23.12
N THR A 14 16.46 -7.83 -22.44
CA THR A 14 16.91 -8.36 -21.15
C THR A 14 18.29 -9.02 -21.28
N ALA A 15 18.56 -9.72 -22.38
CA ALA A 15 19.86 -10.35 -22.66
C ALA A 15 21.02 -9.34 -22.69
N SER A 16 20.82 -8.18 -23.33
CA SER A 16 21.81 -7.08 -23.33
C SER A 16 22.03 -6.51 -21.94
N LEU A 17 20.99 -6.48 -21.09
CA LEU A 17 21.11 -6.03 -19.70
C LEU A 17 21.82 -7.07 -18.82
N TYR A 18 21.60 -8.38 -19.01
CA TYR A 18 22.39 -9.44 -18.35
C TYR A 18 23.90 -9.28 -18.62
N GLU A 19 24.28 -9.07 -19.88
CA GLU A 19 25.67 -8.87 -20.29
C GLU A 19 26.28 -7.61 -19.66
N LEU A 20 25.61 -6.45 -19.79
CA LEU A 20 26.08 -5.18 -19.22
C LEU A 20 26.22 -5.20 -17.69
N LEU A 21 25.36 -5.94 -16.99
CA LEU A 21 25.39 -6.05 -15.54
C LEU A 21 26.34 -7.16 -15.03
N ASN A 22 26.90 -7.97 -15.94
CA ASN A 22 27.66 -9.20 -15.66
C ASN A 22 26.89 -10.14 -14.72
N ILE A 23 25.65 -10.43 -15.11
CA ILE A 23 24.71 -11.34 -14.46
C ILE A 23 24.63 -12.61 -15.32
N ASP A 24 24.84 -13.78 -14.72
CA ASP A 24 24.79 -15.06 -15.47
C ASP A 24 23.37 -15.31 -15.99
N THR A 25 23.21 -15.84 -17.21
CA THR A 25 21.88 -16.13 -17.76
C THR A 25 21.14 -17.26 -17.06
N ASP A 26 21.85 -18.17 -16.38
CA ASP A 26 21.22 -19.29 -15.66
C ASP A 26 20.85 -18.99 -14.20
N MET A 27 21.35 -17.86 -13.68
CA MET A 27 21.09 -17.35 -12.32
C MET A 27 21.23 -18.37 -11.18
N LYS A 28 22.11 -19.36 -11.31
CA LYS A 28 22.21 -20.44 -10.30
C LYS A 28 23.06 -20.09 -9.08
N LYS A 29 23.91 -19.05 -9.13
CA LYS A 29 24.94 -18.80 -8.10
C LYS A 29 25.08 -17.33 -7.71
N CYS A 30 25.27 -17.10 -6.42
CA CYS A 30 25.52 -15.79 -5.82
C CYS A 30 26.64 -14.99 -6.53
N HIS A 31 26.41 -13.69 -6.71
CA HIS A 31 27.36 -12.79 -7.39
C HIS A 31 28.42 -12.15 -6.46
N ALA A 32 28.30 -12.32 -5.14
CA ALA A 32 29.27 -11.79 -4.19
C ALA A 32 30.64 -12.51 -4.26
N SER A 33 31.69 -11.76 -3.91
CA SER A 33 33.03 -12.30 -3.71
C SER A 33 33.21 -12.76 -2.26
N THR A 34 33.73 -13.96 -2.06
CA THR A 34 34.14 -14.47 -0.75
C THR A 34 35.40 -13.73 -0.23
N THR A 35 35.76 -13.95 1.03
CA THR A 35 37.01 -13.44 1.63
C THR A 35 38.28 -13.83 0.85
N LYS A 36 38.24 -14.94 0.10
CA LYS A 36 39.31 -15.39 -0.80
C LYS A 36 39.26 -14.76 -2.20
N LYS A 37 38.45 -13.71 -2.41
CA LYS A 37 38.13 -13.05 -3.70
C LYS A 37 37.50 -13.95 -4.78
N ALA A 38 37.31 -15.24 -4.53
CA ALA A 38 36.56 -16.15 -5.40
C ALA A 38 35.05 -15.90 -5.31
N ARG A 39 34.32 -16.11 -6.42
CA ARG A 39 32.85 -15.96 -6.46
C ARG A 39 32.15 -16.98 -5.56
N CYS A 40 31.15 -16.52 -4.81
CA CYS A 40 30.35 -17.35 -3.92
C CYS A 40 29.62 -18.46 -4.69
N GLN A 41 29.69 -19.71 -4.21
CA GLN A 41 29.05 -20.87 -4.84
C GLN A 41 27.66 -21.19 -4.26
N ASN A 42 27.17 -20.39 -3.30
CA ASN A 42 25.84 -20.59 -2.72
C ASN A 42 24.77 -20.37 -3.80
N PRO A 43 23.74 -21.24 -3.87
CA PRO A 43 22.70 -21.12 -4.86
C PRO A 43 21.81 -19.89 -4.61
N ILE A 44 21.26 -19.37 -5.70
CA ILE A 44 20.10 -18.47 -5.70
C ILE A 44 18.85 -19.35 -5.86
N SER A 45 17.74 -19.01 -5.22
CA SER A 45 16.49 -19.79 -5.34
C SER A 45 15.90 -19.69 -6.76
N LYS A 46 15.16 -20.72 -7.21
CA LYS A 46 14.45 -20.67 -8.50
C LYS A 46 13.46 -19.49 -8.56
N ALA A 47 12.82 -19.17 -7.43
CA ALA A 47 11.94 -18.01 -7.29
C ALA A 47 12.68 -16.68 -7.48
N ASN A 48 13.84 -16.50 -6.83
CA ASN A 48 14.67 -15.31 -7.04
C ASN A 48 15.16 -15.21 -8.50
N SER A 49 15.55 -16.33 -9.12
CA SER A 49 15.97 -16.36 -10.53
C SER A 49 14.86 -15.86 -11.47
N ALA A 50 13.63 -16.36 -11.32
CA ALA A 50 12.47 -15.88 -12.08
C ALA A 50 12.16 -14.40 -11.81
N LEU A 51 12.19 -13.97 -10.54
CA LEU A 51 11.95 -12.58 -10.15
C LEU A 51 13.03 -11.61 -10.70
N ILE A 52 14.30 -12.03 -10.73
CA ILE A 52 15.39 -11.27 -11.36
C ILE A 52 15.10 -11.06 -12.84
N THR A 53 14.66 -12.09 -13.58
CA THR A 53 14.32 -11.98 -15.00
C THR A 53 13.22 -10.93 -15.23
N CYS A 54 12.10 -11.05 -14.51
CA CYS A 54 10.98 -10.10 -14.59
C CYS A 54 11.39 -8.66 -14.21
N LEU A 55 12.24 -8.49 -13.18
CA LEU A 55 12.74 -7.17 -12.80
C LEU A 55 13.72 -6.59 -13.83
N LEU A 56 14.51 -7.42 -14.52
CA LEU A 56 15.38 -6.96 -15.60
C LEU A 56 14.59 -6.58 -16.86
N GLU A 57 13.52 -7.31 -17.19
CA GLU A 57 12.55 -6.93 -18.24
C GLU A 57 11.90 -5.58 -17.92
N LYS A 58 11.46 -5.40 -16.67
CA LYS A 58 10.96 -4.11 -16.18
C LYS A 58 12.00 -2.99 -16.25
N ALA A 59 13.27 -3.27 -15.95
CA ALA A 59 14.35 -2.29 -16.09
C ALA A 59 14.61 -1.90 -17.56
N VAL A 60 14.42 -2.83 -18.51
CA VAL A 60 14.45 -2.54 -19.95
C VAL A 60 13.31 -1.57 -20.32
N THR A 61 12.06 -1.85 -19.92
CA THR A 61 10.91 -0.97 -20.23
C THR A 61 11.01 0.41 -19.59
N GLN A 62 11.72 0.56 -18.48
CA GLN A 62 11.97 1.84 -17.81
C GLN A 62 12.94 2.77 -18.55
N GLY A 63 13.67 2.29 -19.56
CA GLY A 63 14.37 3.11 -20.57
C GLY A 63 15.55 3.97 -20.09
N SER A 64 15.87 3.99 -18.79
CA SER A 64 16.93 4.82 -18.20
C SER A 64 17.37 4.34 -16.82
N PHE A 65 18.60 4.64 -16.41
CA PHE A 65 19.10 4.27 -15.08
C PHE A 65 18.28 4.93 -13.96
N SER A 66 17.93 6.21 -14.11
CA SER A 66 17.17 6.96 -13.10
C SER A 66 15.78 6.37 -12.86
N ALA A 67 15.08 5.94 -13.92
CA ALA A 67 13.77 5.27 -13.78
C ALA A 67 13.91 3.83 -13.28
N ALA A 68 14.96 3.12 -13.70
CA ALA A 68 15.21 1.73 -13.31
C ALA A 68 15.92 1.57 -11.96
N GLN A 69 16.36 2.64 -11.30
CA GLN A 69 17.25 2.57 -10.13
C GLN A 69 16.67 1.74 -8.96
N ALA A 70 15.37 1.88 -8.69
CA ALA A 70 14.68 1.10 -7.66
C ALA A 70 14.59 -0.39 -8.04
N THR A 71 14.30 -0.69 -9.30
CA THR A 71 14.23 -2.05 -9.86
C THR A 71 15.60 -2.73 -9.83
N LEU A 72 16.65 -2.03 -10.29
CA LEU A 72 18.04 -2.49 -10.26
C LEU A 72 18.56 -2.66 -8.83
N ARG A 73 18.11 -1.83 -7.88
CA ARG A 73 18.43 -2.01 -6.46
C ARG A 73 17.89 -3.35 -5.95
N GLU A 74 16.66 -3.70 -6.30
CA GLU A 74 16.05 -4.99 -5.92
C GLU A 74 16.83 -6.17 -6.51
N VAL A 75 17.12 -6.14 -7.82
CA VAL A 75 17.96 -7.16 -8.48
C VAL A 75 19.32 -7.30 -7.79
N SER A 76 19.93 -6.20 -7.33
CA SER A 76 21.24 -6.23 -6.64
C SER A 76 21.22 -7.01 -5.32
N TYR A 77 20.07 -7.11 -4.64
CA TYR A 77 19.90 -7.96 -3.45
C TYR A 77 19.55 -9.40 -3.83
N LEU A 78 18.71 -9.60 -4.85
CA LEU A 78 18.25 -10.94 -5.25
C LEU A 78 19.36 -11.84 -5.81
N ILE A 79 20.38 -11.26 -6.47
CA ILE A 79 21.58 -11.99 -6.94
C ILE A 79 22.53 -12.40 -5.80
N MET A 80 22.21 -12.09 -4.54
CA MET A 80 23.02 -12.41 -3.36
C MET A 80 22.38 -13.52 -2.53
N CYS A 81 23.19 -14.44 -2.02
CA CYS A 81 22.67 -15.47 -1.12
C CYS A 81 22.23 -14.88 0.22
N GLN A 82 20.96 -15.12 0.59
CA GLN A 82 20.26 -14.52 1.72
C GLN A 82 21.04 -14.58 3.05
N ARG A 83 21.76 -15.68 3.30
CA ARG A 83 22.40 -15.96 4.60
C ARG A 83 23.67 -15.15 4.90
N VAL A 84 24.39 -14.68 3.88
CA VAL A 84 25.77 -14.16 4.07
C VAL A 84 26.00 -12.83 3.35
N HIS A 85 25.61 -12.72 2.07
CA HIS A 85 26.10 -11.66 1.19
C HIS A 85 25.04 -10.62 0.80
N GLN A 86 23.88 -10.57 1.47
CA GLN A 86 22.85 -9.55 1.25
C GLN A 86 23.37 -8.10 1.42
N LYS A 87 24.43 -7.92 2.23
CA LYS A 87 25.10 -6.62 2.42
C LYS A 87 25.93 -6.18 1.20
N ASP A 88 26.20 -7.08 0.25
CA ASP A 88 27.01 -6.81 -0.95
C ASP A 88 26.19 -6.34 -2.17
N GLY A 89 24.86 -6.24 -2.03
CA GLY A 89 23.97 -5.68 -3.05
C GLY A 89 24.22 -4.19 -3.37
N PRO A 90 24.25 -3.27 -2.38
CA PRO A 90 24.50 -1.85 -2.64
C PRO A 90 25.85 -1.57 -3.34
N PRO A 91 26.97 -2.24 -3.00
CA PRO A 91 28.20 -2.19 -3.80
C PRO A 91 28.03 -2.59 -5.28
N HIS A 92 27.10 -3.49 -5.62
CA HIS A 92 26.81 -3.86 -7.02
C HIS A 92 25.97 -2.81 -7.73
N LEU A 93 24.94 -2.25 -7.08
CA LEU A 93 24.18 -1.13 -7.64
C LEU A 93 25.11 0.06 -8.01
N SER A 94 26.08 0.37 -7.16
CA SER A 94 27.09 1.42 -7.43
C SER A 94 28.07 1.08 -8.57
N LYS A 95 28.27 -0.19 -8.90
CA LYS A 95 29.01 -0.60 -10.12
C LYS A 95 28.12 -0.42 -11.36
N TRP A 96 26.87 -0.89 -11.28
CA TRP A 96 25.91 -0.83 -12.37
C TRP A 96 25.55 0.60 -12.75
N GLN A 97 25.45 1.52 -11.78
CA GLN A 97 25.31 2.95 -12.04
C GLN A 97 26.41 3.46 -12.99
N LYS A 98 27.68 3.14 -12.74
CA LYS A 98 28.80 3.59 -13.58
C LYS A 98 28.77 3.06 -15.02
N VAL A 99 28.09 1.92 -15.25
CA VAL A 99 27.92 1.31 -16.57
C VAL A 99 26.69 1.86 -17.29
N LEU A 100 25.59 2.08 -16.56
CA LEU A 100 24.27 2.37 -17.12
C LEU A 100 23.91 3.86 -17.16
N GLU A 101 24.42 4.67 -16.23
CA GLU A 101 24.17 6.12 -16.17
C GLU A 101 24.72 6.90 -17.39
N PRO A 102 25.85 6.50 -18.03
CA PRO A 102 26.31 7.11 -19.27
C PRO A 102 25.45 6.80 -20.51
N LEU A 103 24.53 5.82 -20.44
CA LEU A 103 23.71 5.42 -21.58
C LEU A 103 22.60 6.46 -21.83
N LYS A 104 22.67 7.17 -22.97
CA LYS A 104 21.72 8.23 -23.27
C LYS A 104 20.35 7.67 -23.63
N VAL A 105 19.31 8.29 -23.06
CA VAL A 105 17.92 8.04 -23.44
C VAL A 105 17.67 8.65 -24.82
N VAL A 106 17.43 7.80 -25.83
CA VAL A 106 16.87 8.24 -27.10
C VAL A 106 15.35 8.24 -26.96
N HIS A 107 14.75 9.42 -26.77
CA HIS A 107 13.31 9.56 -26.96
C HIS A 107 13.00 9.35 -28.44
N ILE A 108 12.37 8.23 -28.78
CA ILE A 108 11.72 8.06 -30.08
C ILE A 108 10.46 8.93 -30.05
N LYS A 109 10.50 10.06 -30.76
CA LYS A 109 9.28 10.73 -31.17
C LYS A 109 8.68 9.90 -32.29
N ASN A 110 7.45 9.44 -32.12
CA ASN A 110 6.67 8.94 -33.24
C ASN A 110 6.21 10.15 -34.04
N GLU A 111 6.92 10.44 -35.13
CA GLU A 111 6.48 11.37 -36.17
C GLU A 111 5.69 10.56 -37.20
N ASP A 112 4.39 10.78 -37.27
CA ASP A 112 3.56 10.35 -38.40
C ASP A 112 2.91 11.57 -39.05
N LYS A 113 3.41 11.85 -40.25
CA LYS A 113 2.78 12.58 -41.37
C LYS A 113 2.66 14.10 -41.31
N GLU A 114 3.49 14.70 -42.17
CA GLU A 114 3.22 15.97 -42.84
C GLU A 114 1.86 15.96 -43.54
N ASP A 115 1.19 17.12 -43.57
CA ASP A 115 0.65 17.62 -44.83
C ASP A 115 0.92 19.14 -44.91
N ALA A 116 1.10 19.65 -46.13
CA ALA A 116 1.86 20.88 -46.35
C ALA A 116 0.99 22.10 -46.68
N LEU A 117 1.40 23.29 -46.19
CA LEU A 117 1.37 24.50 -47.02
C LEU A 117 2.39 25.55 -46.58
N LYS A 118 2.74 26.45 -47.52
CA LYS A 118 3.89 27.36 -47.51
C LYS A 118 3.58 28.80 -47.04
N SER A 119 4.67 29.53 -46.84
CA SER A 119 4.80 31.00 -46.79
C SER A 119 4.26 31.69 -45.52
N GLU A 120 4.87 32.77 -45.01
CA GLU A 120 6.01 33.56 -45.53
C GLU A 120 6.83 34.16 -44.36
N LYS A 121 8.05 34.64 -44.64
CA LYS A 121 8.83 35.46 -43.69
C LYS A 121 8.50 36.94 -43.93
N GLU A 122 8.31 37.71 -42.86
CA GLU A 122 8.88 39.05 -42.82
C GLU A 122 9.21 39.49 -41.39
N THR A 123 10.31 40.23 -41.24
CA THR A 123 10.79 40.83 -40.00
C THR A 123 10.44 42.32 -39.99
N ASP A 124 10.08 42.89 -38.84
CA ASP A 124 10.97 43.82 -38.11
C ASP A 124 10.27 44.74 -37.08
N ASN A 125 11.12 45.19 -36.15
CA ASN A 125 11.00 46.40 -35.30
C ASN A 125 10.14 46.41 -34.02
N ILE A 126 10.70 47.10 -33.02
CA ILE A 126 10.27 47.22 -31.62
C ILE A 126 9.92 48.72 -31.32
N PRO A 127 9.71 49.21 -30.07
CA PRO A 127 8.50 49.95 -29.65
C PRO A 127 8.85 51.45 -29.37
N PRO A 128 8.37 52.14 -28.30
CA PRO A 128 7.11 52.11 -27.54
C PRO A 128 6.43 53.50 -27.39
N THR A 129 5.15 53.57 -27.00
CA THR A 129 4.68 54.64 -26.09
C THR A 129 3.35 54.29 -25.40
N ALA A 130 3.22 54.62 -24.12
CA ALA A 130 1.95 54.74 -23.38
C ALA A 130 1.71 56.23 -23.03
N PRO A 131 0.50 56.66 -22.62
CA PRO A 131 0.16 56.55 -21.19
C PRO A 131 -1.34 56.36 -20.82
N VAL A 132 -1.52 55.81 -19.60
CA VAL A 132 -2.51 56.11 -18.54
C VAL A 132 -3.54 57.22 -18.88
N THR A 133 -4.88 57.06 -18.74
CA THR A 133 -5.74 57.01 -17.53
C THR A 133 -7.20 56.72 -18.00
N SER A 134 -8.28 56.45 -17.24
CA SER A 134 -8.60 56.44 -15.80
C SER A 134 -9.86 55.56 -15.51
N SER A 135 -10.25 55.46 -14.23
CA SER A 135 -11.50 54.81 -13.75
C SER A 135 -12.61 55.82 -13.44
N GLN A 136 -13.89 55.41 -13.42
CA GLN A 136 -14.77 55.51 -12.22
C GLN A 136 -16.24 55.05 -12.40
N GLN A 137 -16.83 54.67 -11.25
CA GLN A 137 -18.25 54.66 -10.86
C GLN A 137 -19.25 53.65 -11.46
N GLN A 138 -19.87 52.88 -10.54
CA GLN A 138 -21.26 52.43 -10.66
C GLN A 138 -22.01 52.73 -9.35
N VAL A 139 -23.20 53.31 -9.47
CA VAL A 139 -24.12 53.67 -8.36
C VAL A 139 -25.43 52.91 -8.55
N GLN A 140 -26.11 52.63 -7.43
CA GLN A 140 -27.34 51.84 -7.32
C GLN A 140 -28.56 52.49 -8.01
N LEU A 141 -29.65 51.73 -8.28
CA LEU A 141 -30.90 51.71 -7.48
C LEU A 141 -32.12 51.04 -8.17
N LYS A 142 -33.15 50.77 -7.34
CA LYS A 142 -34.57 50.40 -7.62
C LYS A 142 -34.85 48.90 -7.89
N SER A 143 -35.66 48.11 -7.17
CA SER A 143 -36.77 48.24 -6.18
C SER A 143 -38.14 47.84 -6.74
N ASN A 144 -38.87 46.96 -6.03
CA ASN A 144 -40.22 47.23 -5.48
C ASN A 144 -40.81 46.00 -4.75
N THR A 145 -41.75 46.26 -3.83
CA THR A 145 -42.48 45.30 -2.97
C THR A 145 -43.93 45.78 -2.83
N PRO A 146 -44.88 44.93 -2.42
CA PRO A 146 -45.80 45.31 -1.33
C PRO A 146 -46.01 44.14 -0.31
N ILE A 147 -45.71 44.28 0.99
CA ILE A 147 -46.49 44.92 2.08
C ILE A 147 -47.77 44.16 2.51
N SER A 148 -47.78 43.70 3.77
CA SER A 148 -48.94 43.67 4.69
C SER A 148 -48.49 43.55 6.17
N ILE A 149 -49.19 44.23 7.08
CA ILE A 149 -48.82 44.65 8.46
C ILE A 149 -50.15 44.69 9.29
N PRO A 150 -50.26 44.30 10.59
CA PRO A 150 -49.42 44.61 11.78
C PRO A 150 -48.99 43.34 12.58
N THR A 151 -48.57 43.27 13.87
CA THR A 151 -48.72 44.15 15.06
C THR A 151 -47.57 44.03 16.08
N SER A 152 -47.36 45.08 16.88
CA SER A 152 -46.21 45.33 17.75
C SER A 152 -46.47 45.14 19.26
N ARG A 153 -45.38 44.98 20.04
CA ARG A 153 -45.21 45.70 21.32
C ARG A 153 -43.73 45.87 21.71
N CYS A 154 -43.29 47.11 21.88
CA CYS A 154 -41.98 47.48 22.45
C CYS A 154 -42.10 47.89 23.93
N ARG A 155 -40.99 47.83 24.68
CA ARG A 155 -40.81 48.65 25.89
C ARG A 155 -39.34 49.04 26.17
N SER A 156 -38.97 50.19 25.59
CA SER A 156 -38.12 51.27 26.14
C SER A 156 -36.97 51.00 27.14
N GLN A 157 -35.78 51.51 26.77
CA GLN A 157 -34.69 51.93 27.67
C GLN A 157 -35.09 53.12 28.59
N PRO A 158 -34.21 53.55 29.53
CA PRO A 158 -33.33 54.68 29.19
C PRO A 158 -31.87 54.58 29.70
N SER A 159 -30.95 55.23 28.96
CA SER A 159 -29.62 55.70 29.41
C SER A 159 -29.71 57.23 29.65
N PRO A 160 -28.79 57.91 30.39
CA PRO A 160 -27.55 58.40 29.74
C PRO A 160 -26.32 58.67 30.66
N SER A 161 -25.09 58.55 30.12
CA SER A 161 -24.03 59.59 30.22
C SER A 161 -22.67 59.14 29.66
N THR A 162 -22.13 59.91 28.72
CA THR A 162 -20.69 60.05 28.40
C THR A 162 -20.25 61.49 28.82
N PRO A 163 -19.00 61.99 28.68
CA PRO A 163 -17.80 61.41 28.05
C PRO A 163 -16.45 61.60 28.81
N LYS A 164 -15.38 60.90 28.38
CA LYS A 164 -14.05 61.50 28.08
C LYS A 164 -13.07 60.47 27.52
N LYS A 165 -12.16 60.93 26.66
CA LYS A 165 -11.10 60.18 25.97
C LYS A 165 -9.78 60.94 26.17
N PRO A 166 -8.68 60.26 26.54
CA PRO A 166 -7.37 60.74 26.11
C PRO A 166 -6.43 59.62 25.61
N SER A 167 -5.91 59.85 24.40
CA SER A 167 -4.55 59.50 23.91
C SER A 167 -4.04 58.04 23.88
N PRO A 168 -3.18 57.70 22.89
CA PRO A 168 -2.78 56.32 22.63
C PRO A 168 -1.65 55.84 23.57
N LYS A 169 -1.78 54.61 24.08
CA LYS A 169 -0.69 53.93 24.79
C LYS A 169 0.31 53.37 23.79
N LEU A 170 1.58 53.74 23.96
CA LEU A 170 2.72 53.15 23.26
C LEU A 170 2.76 51.63 23.51
N LEU A 171 2.81 50.84 22.45
CA LEU A 171 2.98 49.39 22.55
C LEU A 171 4.46 49.08 22.78
N LEU A 172 4.83 48.68 24.00
CA LEU A 172 6.10 47.97 24.21
C LEU A 172 6.03 46.60 23.50
N PRO A 173 7.14 46.12 22.92
CA PRO A 173 7.23 44.76 22.41
C PRO A 173 6.91 43.74 23.51
N LYS A 174 5.95 42.84 23.28
CA LYS A 174 5.75 41.69 24.16
C LYS A 174 7.01 40.84 24.15
N LEU A 175 7.58 40.60 25.34
CA LEU A 175 8.51 39.49 25.54
C LEU A 175 7.86 38.20 25.01
N PRO A 176 8.63 37.29 24.38
CA PRO A 176 8.10 36.01 23.94
C PRO A 176 7.52 35.27 25.15
N SER A 177 6.26 34.86 25.03
CA SER A 177 5.58 34.07 26.06
C SER A 177 6.38 32.81 26.39
N PRO A 178 6.42 32.35 27.66
CA PRO A 178 7.05 31.08 27.99
C PRO A 178 6.45 29.99 27.11
N LYS A 179 7.32 29.20 26.47
CA LYS A 179 6.92 28.08 25.63
C LYS A 179 5.99 27.19 26.46
N SER A 180 4.81 26.89 25.95
CA SER A 180 3.90 25.91 26.57
C SER A 180 4.67 24.61 26.85
N PRO A 181 4.44 23.95 28.00
CA PRO A 181 5.08 22.67 28.25
C PRO A 181 4.76 21.72 27.10
N LYS A 182 5.79 21.15 26.48
CA LYS A 182 5.62 20.10 25.46
C LYS A 182 4.89 18.93 26.10
N VAL A 183 3.87 18.41 25.45
CA VAL A 183 3.14 17.25 25.97
C VAL A 183 4.01 16.02 25.71
N VAL A 184 4.68 15.51 26.74
CA VAL A 184 5.59 14.37 26.58
C VAL A 184 4.76 13.10 26.46
N HIS A 185 4.56 12.64 25.23
CA HIS A 185 3.93 11.35 24.93
C HIS A 185 4.94 10.21 25.09
N GLU A 186 4.76 9.37 26.11
CA GLU A 186 5.61 8.20 26.37
C GLU A 186 5.01 6.92 25.77
N PHE A 187 5.86 6.10 25.14
CA PHE A 187 5.45 4.88 24.43
C PHE A 187 6.28 3.67 24.88
N GLU A 188 5.62 2.51 24.97
CA GLU A 188 6.24 1.21 25.24
C GLU A 188 5.89 0.16 24.18
N ASP A 189 6.60 -0.97 24.19
CA ASP A 189 6.32 -2.11 23.31
C ASP A 189 4.94 -2.70 23.66
N PHE A 190 4.09 -2.92 22.65
CA PHE A 190 2.71 -3.37 22.87
C PHE A 190 2.59 -4.75 23.52
N SER A 191 3.51 -5.67 23.19
CA SER A 191 3.54 -7.06 23.66
C SER A 191 4.91 -7.68 23.36
N ARG A 192 5.08 -8.98 23.64
CA ARG A 192 6.29 -9.72 23.23
C ARG A 192 6.46 -9.65 21.71
N ARG A 193 7.71 -9.58 21.26
CA ARG A 193 8.04 -9.71 19.84
C ARG A 193 7.66 -11.10 19.34
N ARG A 194 7.25 -11.16 18.07
CA ARG A 194 6.99 -12.37 17.30
C ARG A 194 8.07 -12.56 16.25
N SER A 195 8.42 -13.81 15.98
CA SER A 195 9.12 -14.17 14.75
C SER A 195 8.25 -13.88 13.51
N THR A 196 8.87 -13.83 12.33
CA THR A 196 8.16 -13.77 11.04
C THR A 196 7.13 -14.89 10.94
N LEU A 197 7.51 -16.13 11.25
CA LEU A 197 6.63 -17.30 11.23
C LEU A 197 5.43 -17.20 12.17
N GLU A 198 5.61 -16.72 13.41
CA GLU A 198 4.50 -16.47 14.34
C GLU A 198 3.56 -15.37 13.86
N THR A 199 4.12 -14.32 13.26
CA THR A 199 3.35 -13.18 12.72
C THR A 199 2.51 -13.64 11.53
N ASN A 200 3.14 -14.36 10.59
CA ASN A 200 2.49 -14.88 9.39
C ASN A 200 1.42 -15.93 9.75
N LYS A 201 1.68 -16.85 10.68
CA LYS A 201 0.65 -17.80 11.16
C LYS A 201 -0.54 -17.08 11.80
N ALA A 202 -0.32 -16.02 12.57
CA ALA A 202 -1.41 -15.22 13.14
C ALA A 202 -2.23 -14.49 12.07
N MET A 203 -1.57 -13.97 11.02
CA MET A 203 -2.24 -13.36 9.86
C MET A 203 -3.02 -14.38 9.04
N LYS A 204 -2.45 -15.56 8.74
CA LYS A 204 -3.15 -16.66 8.07
C LYS A 204 -4.45 -17.04 8.79
N LYS A 205 -4.40 -17.21 10.13
CA LYS A 205 -5.61 -17.46 10.94
C LYS A 205 -6.61 -16.30 10.88
N LEU A 206 -6.15 -15.05 10.82
CA LEU A 206 -7.02 -13.88 10.73
C LEU A 206 -7.70 -13.74 9.35
N LEU A 207 -6.98 -14.04 8.27
CA LEU A 207 -7.49 -13.98 6.90
C LEU A 207 -8.48 -15.12 6.63
N LEU A 208 -8.15 -16.36 7.02
CA LEU A 208 -8.97 -17.54 6.73
C LEU A 208 -10.26 -17.63 7.56
N ARG A 209 -10.37 -16.90 8.69
CA ARG A 209 -11.64 -16.85 9.44
C ARG A 209 -12.65 -15.93 8.76
N SER A 210 -13.92 -16.31 8.85
CA SER A 210 -15.05 -15.50 8.43
C SER A 210 -15.07 -14.14 9.13
N LEU A 211 -15.69 -13.14 8.50
CA LEU A 211 -15.93 -11.81 9.05
C LEU A 211 -16.80 -11.90 10.31
N LYS A 212 -16.53 -11.05 11.31
CA LYS A 212 -17.46 -10.82 12.43
C LYS A 212 -18.48 -9.75 12.05
N GLU A 213 -19.60 -9.65 12.76
CA GLU A 213 -20.64 -8.63 12.54
C GLU A 213 -20.10 -7.18 12.51
N GLY A 214 -19.12 -6.87 13.38
CA GLY A 214 -18.45 -5.55 13.37
C GLY A 214 -17.53 -5.30 12.16
N GLU A 215 -17.29 -6.29 11.32
CA GLU A 215 -16.33 -6.30 10.21
C GLU A 215 -16.99 -6.36 8.82
N THR A 216 -18.28 -6.71 8.72
CA THR A 216 -19.06 -6.63 7.47
C THR A 216 -19.35 -5.20 7.01
N LYS A 217 -19.08 -4.21 7.88
CA LYS A 217 -19.34 -2.79 7.62
C LYS A 217 -18.42 -2.22 6.53
N ASN A 218 -19.03 -1.62 5.52
CA ASN A 218 -18.40 -0.98 4.36
C ASN A 218 -18.53 0.55 4.40
N GLY A 219 -17.94 1.22 3.39
CA GLY A 219 -18.00 2.69 3.27
C GLY A 219 -17.19 3.44 4.34
N GLY A 220 -16.10 2.84 4.84
CA GLY A 220 -15.20 3.48 5.79
C GLY A 220 -13.78 3.62 5.27
N ASN A 221 -12.95 4.27 6.07
CA ASN A 221 -11.55 4.54 5.75
C ASN A 221 -10.62 4.04 6.85
N ILE A 222 -9.48 3.46 6.45
CA ILE A 222 -8.31 3.37 7.31
C ILE A 222 -7.61 4.73 7.28
N TYR A 223 -7.31 5.31 8.43
CA TYR A 223 -6.54 6.53 8.56
C TYR A 223 -5.22 6.27 9.29
N LEU A 224 -4.24 7.12 9.02
CA LEU A 224 -3.08 7.27 9.90
C LEU A 224 -2.83 8.74 10.26
N TYR A 225 -2.39 8.97 11.50
CA TYR A 225 -1.97 10.29 11.98
C TYR A 225 -0.76 10.20 12.91
N THR A 226 -0.09 11.33 13.11
CA THR A 226 0.88 11.57 14.18
C THR A 226 0.51 12.84 14.95
N TYR A 227 1.16 13.14 16.07
CA TYR A 227 1.02 14.43 16.73
C TYR A 227 1.60 15.55 15.87
N SER A 228 0.95 16.72 15.89
CA SER A 228 1.40 17.91 15.13
C SER A 228 2.83 18.30 15.47
N GLU A 229 3.24 18.14 16.74
CA GLU A 229 4.58 18.49 17.22
C GLU A 229 5.69 17.53 16.81
N SER A 230 5.38 16.26 16.50
CA SER A 230 6.34 15.22 16.11
C SER A 230 6.32 14.90 14.62
N TYR A 231 5.45 15.55 13.83
CA TYR A 231 5.34 15.28 12.38
C TYR A 231 6.64 15.48 11.59
N HIS A 232 7.52 16.37 12.06
CA HIS A 232 8.81 16.64 11.43
C HIS A 232 9.95 15.75 11.95
N ASP A 233 9.69 14.84 12.90
CA ASP A 233 10.68 13.85 13.33
C ASP A 233 10.98 12.88 12.19
N ALA A 234 12.22 12.40 12.09
CA ALA A 234 12.60 11.43 11.06
C ALA A 234 11.83 10.09 11.17
N HIS A 235 11.33 9.78 12.38
CA HIS A 235 10.57 8.56 12.68
C HIS A 235 9.47 8.88 13.71
N PRO A 236 8.34 9.49 13.32
CA PRO A 236 7.24 9.76 14.25
C PRO A 236 6.65 8.46 14.81
N TYR A 237 5.87 8.56 15.89
CA TYR A 237 4.94 7.50 16.26
C TYR A 237 3.64 7.73 15.52
N ILE A 238 3.16 6.71 14.80
CA ILE A 238 1.98 6.80 13.94
C ILE A 238 0.86 6.00 14.58
N LYS A 239 -0.33 6.59 14.72
CA LYS A 239 -1.54 5.85 15.05
C LYS A 239 -2.21 5.38 13.75
N ILE A 240 -2.62 4.13 13.69
CA ILE A 240 -3.38 3.57 12.57
C ILE A 240 -4.74 3.11 13.12
N GLY A 241 -5.84 3.63 12.55
CA GLY A 241 -7.18 3.21 12.95
C GLY A 241 -8.21 3.35 11.82
N PHE A 242 -9.49 3.01 12.08
CA PHE A 242 -10.57 3.20 11.10
C PHE A 242 -11.65 4.23 11.53
N SER A 243 -12.35 4.80 10.54
CA SER A 243 -13.63 5.51 10.73
C SER A 243 -14.42 5.65 9.43
N GLN A 244 -15.75 5.77 9.53
CA GLN A 244 -16.61 6.25 8.43
C GLN A 244 -16.49 7.77 8.22
N ASP A 245 -16.21 8.54 9.28
CA ASP A 245 -15.93 9.98 9.21
C ASP A 245 -14.65 10.29 9.99
N VAL A 246 -13.52 10.30 9.27
CA VAL A 246 -12.19 10.55 9.83
C VAL A 246 -12.10 11.96 10.41
N SER A 247 -12.76 12.94 9.79
CA SER A 247 -12.79 14.33 10.29
C SER A 247 -13.48 14.44 11.65
N LYS A 248 -14.62 13.77 11.85
CA LYS A 248 -15.29 13.64 13.17
C LYS A 248 -14.44 12.85 14.15
N ARG A 249 -13.75 11.80 13.69
CA ARG A 249 -12.84 11.02 14.54
C ARG A 249 -11.68 11.86 15.07
N MET A 250 -11.05 12.70 14.24
CA MET A 250 -9.98 13.60 14.65
C MET A 250 -10.47 14.67 15.63
N ARG A 251 -11.67 15.26 15.41
CA ARG A 251 -12.30 16.15 16.41
C ARG A 251 -12.55 15.43 17.74
N GLY A 252 -12.98 14.17 17.67
CA GLY A 252 -13.16 13.30 18.84
C GLY A 252 -11.87 13.06 19.61
N TRP A 253 -10.73 12.85 18.93
CA TRP A 253 -9.42 12.71 19.57
C TRP A 253 -8.94 14.00 20.23
N LYS A 254 -9.16 15.15 19.60
CA LYS A 254 -8.87 16.46 20.20
C LYS A 254 -9.71 16.72 21.45
N TYR A 255 -10.98 16.32 21.45
CA TYR A 255 -11.89 16.50 22.59
C TYR A 255 -11.64 15.51 23.73
N LYS A 256 -11.62 14.19 23.45
CA LYS A 256 -11.47 13.14 24.48
C LYS A 256 -10.04 13.04 25.03
N CYS A 257 -9.02 13.21 24.18
CA CYS A 257 -7.64 12.93 24.52
C CYS A 257 -6.72 14.18 24.56
N GLY A 258 -7.23 15.35 24.17
CA GLY A 258 -6.44 16.58 24.07
C GLY A 258 -5.47 16.61 22.88
N TYR A 259 -5.53 15.62 21.98
CA TYR A 259 -4.53 15.47 20.91
C TYR A 259 -4.68 16.53 19.82
N ASP A 260 -3.58 17.21 19.51
CA ASP A 260 -3.43 17.95 18.25
C ASP A 260 -2.73 17.07 17.23
N VAL A 261 -3.45 16.73 16.15
CA VAL A 261 -3.11 15.64 15.25
C VAL A 261 -2.87 16.12 13.82
N LYS A 262 -1.80 15.62 13.22
CA LYS A 262 -1.52 15.73 11.79
C LYS A 262 -1.92 14.43 11.11
N VAL A 263 -3.03 14.44 10.38
CA VAL A 263 -3.41 13.34 9.48
C VAL A 263 -2.35 13.19 8.40
N LEU A 264 -1.94 11.95 8.18
CA LEU A 264 -0.87 11.55 7.26
C LEU A 264 -1.42 10.86 6.00
N GLY A 265 -2.57 10.20 6.12
CA GLY A 265 -3.27 9.56 5.00
C GLY A 265 -4.61 8.98 5.42
N GLU A 266 -5.49 8.80 4.43
CA GLU A 266 -6.83 8.23 4.54
C GLU A 266 -7.07 7.32 3.32
N PHE A 267 -7.56 6.11 3.55
CA PHE A 267 -7.60 5.01 2.58
C PHE A 267 -8.98 4.35 2.60
N PRO A 268 -9.82 4.53 1.55
CA PRO A 268 -11.10 3.87 1.42
C PRO A 268 -10.97 2.34 1.45
N ALA A 269 -11.79 1.70 2.27
CA ALA A 269 -11.72 0.28 2.56
C ALA A 269 -13.12 -0.33 2.79
N GLU A 270 -13.49 -1.33 2.00
CA GLU A 270 -14.44 -2.34 2.45
C GLU A 270 -13.87 -3.09 3.65
N HIS A 271 -14.77 -3.63 4.48
CA HIS A 271 -14.44 -4.39 5.68
C HIS A 271 -13.37 -3.72 6.54
N TYR A 272 -13.44 -2.39 6.69
CA TYR A 272 -12.36 -1.58 7.24
C TYR A 272 -11.90 -2.03 8.64
N ALA A 273 -12.79 -2.58 9.47
CA ALA A 273 -12.44 -3.14 10.76
C ALA A 273 -11.67 -4.48 10.67
N LYS A 274 -11.86 -5.27 9.60
CA LYS A 274 -11.02 -6.43 9.27
C LYS A 274 -9.66 -5.97 8.77
N VAL A 275 -9.62 -4.99 7.85
CA VAL A 275 -8.38 -4.43 7.29
C VAL A 275 -7.48 -3.84 8.38
N GLU A 276 -8.02 -3.05 9.31
CA GLU A 276 -7.27 -2.51 10.45
C GLU A 276 -6.59 -3.63 11.25
N LYS A 277 -7.33 -4.70 11.60
CA LYS A 277 -6.80 -5.84 12.36
C LYS A 277 -5.70 -6.57 11.60
N ILE A 278 -5.79 -6.69 10.28
CA ILE A 278 -4.75 -7.31 9.45
C ILE A 278 -3.49 -6.43 9.44
N VAL A 279 -3.63 -5.12 9.22
CA VAL A 279 -2.52 -4.15 9.28
C VAL A 279 -1.84 -4.16 10.65
N HIS A 280 -2.63 -4.16 11.74
CA HIS A 280 -2.12 -4.26 13.11
C HIS A 280 -1.42 -5.59 13.40
N ALA A 281 -1.86 -6.69 12.77
CA ALA A 281 -1.23 -8.00 12.91
C ALA A 281 0.11 -8.08 12.16
N GLN A 282 0.21 -7.53 10.96
CA GLN A 282 1.47 -7.47 10.21
C GLN A 282 2.50 -6.55 10.90
N LEU A 283 2.03 -5.41 11.43
CA LEU A 283 2.86 -4.45 12.16
C LEU A 283 3.04 -4.78 13.65
N TRP A 284 2.85 -6.04 14.06
CA TRP A 284 2.87 -6.45 15.48
C TRP A 284 4.15 -6.02 16.22
N ASN A 285 5.32 -6.21 15.60
CA ASN A 285 6.62 -5.88 16.22
C ASN A 285 6.90 -4.37 16.28
N GLN A 286 6.22 -3.59 15.43
CA GLN A 286 6.28 -2.13 15.39
C GLN A 286 5.25 -1.50 16.33
N ARG A 287 4.22 -2.28 16.73
CA ARG A 287 3.10 -1.83 17.57
C ARG A 287 3.58 -1.37 18.96
N LYS A 288 2.99 -0.28 19.41
CA LYS A 288 3.28 0.44 20.64
C LYS A 288 2.01 0.73 21.41
N ARG A 289 2.22 0.95 22.69
CA ARG A 289 1.22 1.31 23.68
C ARG A 289 1.62 2.67 24.27
N GLU A 290 0.68 3.59 24.38
CA GLU A 290 0.91 4.90 24.99
C GLU A 290 0.67 4.84 26.50
N LYS A 291 1.64 5.34 27.28
CA LYS A 291 1.55 5.41 28.74
C LYS A 291 0.86 6.70 29.17
N GLY A 292 -0.37 6.55 29.64
CA GLY A 292 -1.19 7.67 30.10
C GLY A 292 -1.75 8.47 28.93
N CYS A 293 -3.06 8.64 28.93
CA CYS A 293 -3.75 9.58 28.08
C CYS A 293 -4.74 10.37 28.94
N ALA A 294 -5.06 11.61 28.54
CA ALA A 294 -6.06 12.44 29.22
C ALA A 294 -7.45 11.78 29.29
N CYS A 295 -7.76 10.82 28.41
CA CYS A 295 -8.99 10.03 28.45
C CYS A 295 -8.94 8.83 29.44
N ASN A 296 -7.85 8.65 30.18
CA ASN A 296 -7.58 7.55 31.12
C ASN A 296 -7.54 6.14 30.51
N VAL A 297 -7.70 5.96 29.19
CA VAL A 297 -7.45 4.66 28.53
C VAL A 297 -6.04 4.58 27.94
N CYS A 298 -5.54 3.36 27.84
CA CYS A 298 -4.21 3.06 27.32
C CYS A 298 -4.30 2.72 25.83
N HIS A 299 -3.97 3.69 24.96
CA HIS A 299 -4.08 3.50 23.51
C HIS A 299 -3.01 2.54 22.98
N GLN A 300 -3.47 1.48 22.33
CA GLN A 300 -2.64 0.36 21.86
C GLN A 300 -2.44 0.35 20.34
N GLU A 301 -2.88 1.39 19.64
CA GLU A 301 -2.97 1.45 18.16
C GLU A 301 -1.86 2.33 17.57
N TRP A 302 -0.78 2.51 18.33
CA TRP A 302 0.40 3.29 17.95
C TRP A 302 1.47 2.39 17.34
N PHE A 303 2.31 2.93 16.47
CA PHE A 303 3.31 2.17 15.72
C PHE A 303 4.58 3.00 15.57
N LYS A 304 5.75 2.37 15.76
CA LYS A 304 7.05 2.96 15.44
C LYS A 304 7.50 2.49 14.07
N VAL A 305 6.99 3.17 13.05
CA VAL A 305 7.18 2.88 11.63
C VAL A 305 7.10 4.21 10.87
N ASP A 306 7.77 4.32 9.72
CA ASP A 306 7.62 5.49 8.87
C ASP A 306 6.27 5.50 8.13
N ALA A 307 5.81 6.69 7.74
CA ALA A 307 4.50 6.87 7.12
C ALA A 307 4.37 6.17 5.76
N MET A 308 5.47 5.98 5.03
CA MET A 308 5.45 5.36 3.71
C MET A 308 5.31 3.84 3.82
N THR A 309 6.03 3.20 4.75
CA THR A 309 5.87 1.77 5.06
C THR A 309 4.47 1.47 5.59
N ALA A 310 3.93 2.30 6.50
CA ALA A 310 2.55 2.16 6.97
C ALA A 310 1.54 2.28 5.82
N SER A 311 1.69 3.31 4.97
CA SER A 311 0.81 3.54 3.81
C SER A 311 0.86 2.39 2.80
N LYS A 312 2.05 1.81 2.54
CA LYS A 312 2.19 0.63 1.66
C LYS A 312 1.45 -0.59 2.18
N ILE A 313 1.56 -0.87 3.48
CA ILE A 313 0.87 -2.01 4.10
C ILE A 313 -0.65 -1.81 4.08
N ILE A 314 -1.15 -0.59 4.35
CA ILE A 314 -2.58 -0.27 4.24
C ILE A 314 -3.04 -0.38 2.77
N ALA A 315 -2.25 0.11 1.81
CA ALA A 315 -2.57 0.00 0.38
C ALA A 315 -2.61 -1.47 -0.10
N LEU A 316 -1.73 -2.33 0.41
CA LEU A 316 -1.71 -3.78 0.13
C LEU A 316 -3.04 -4.43 0.55
N TRP A 317 -3.45 -4.24 1.81
CA TRP A 317 -4.66 -4.90 2.34
C TRP A 317 -5.97 -4.28 1.85
N THR A 318 -6.02 -2.97 1.63
CA THR A 318 -7.18 -2.34 0.98
C THR A 318 -7.28 -2.73 -0.50
N GLY A 319 -6.14 -2.91 -1.19
CA GLY A 319 -6.10 -3.44 -2.55
C GLY A 319 -6.54 -4.91 -2.65
N TRP A 320 -6.18 -5.74 -1.68
CA TRP A 320 -6.65 -7.13 -1.59
C TRP A 320 -8.14 -7.21 -1.28
N MET A 321 -8.65 -6.38 -0.36
CA MET A 321 -10.07 -6.41 0.01
C MET A 321 -11.01 -6.02 -1.16
N ARG A 322 -10.57 -5.11 -2.04
CA ARG A 322 -11.28 -4.75 -3.29
C ARG A 322 -11.35 -5.86 -4.35
N ARG A 323 -10.73 -7.03 -4.09
CA ARG A 323 -10.90 -8.25 -4.91
C ARG A 323 -11.93 -9.21 -4.31
N GLU A 324 -12.79 -8.68 -3.45
CA GLU A 324 -13.93 -9.33 -2.79
C GLU A 324 -13.54 -10.73 -2.29
N PRO A 325 -12.63 -10.84 -1.31
CA PRO A 325 -12.10 -12.13 -0.91
C PRO A 325 -13.05 -12.96 -0.03
N TYR A 326 -14.16 -12.38 0.38
CA TYR A 326 -15.19 -13.02 1.19
C TYR A 326 -16.52 -13.08 0.44
N ASP A 327 -17.33 -14.10 0.70
CA ASP A 327 -18.74 -14.19 0.25
C ASP A 327 -19.68 -13.28 1.08
N GLU A 328 -20.97 -13.27 0.72
CA GLU A 328 -22.02 -12.49 1.39
C GLU A 328 -22.22 -12.92 2.86
N GLU A 329 -22.01 -14.20 3.16
CA GLU A 329 -21.97 -14.76 4.51
C GLU A 329 -20.66 -14.41 5.27
N GLY A 330 -19.70 -13.76 4.60
CA GLY A 330 -18.44 -13.29 5.15
C GLY A 330 -17.36 -14.37 5.28
N ASN A 331 -17.50 -15.56 4.69
CA ASN A 331 -16.48 -16.61 4.65
C ASN A 331 -15.48 -16.35 3.52
N ILE A 332 -14.24 -16.81 3.68
CA ILE A 332 -13.21 -16.66 2.65
C ILE A 332 -13.52 -17.56 1.45
N LEU A 333 -13.56 -17.00 0.24
CA LEU A 333 -13.78 -17.75 -1.00
C LEU A 333 -12.66 -18.77 -1.24
N ASP A 334 -12.97 -19.92 -1.82
CA ASP A 334 -12.00 -21.03 -1.93
C ASP A 334 -10.77 -20.69 -2.78
N LYS A 335 -10.92 -19.86 -3.84
CA LYS A 335 -9.78 -19.34 -4.61
C LYS A 335 -8.76 -18.60 -3.73
N TRP A 336 -9.23 -17.90 -2.70
CA TRP A 336 -8.38 -17.20 -1.73
C TRP A 336 -7.91 -18.12 -0.61
N ARG A 337 -8.76 -19.05 -0.15
CA ARG A 337 -8.38 -20.11 0.81
C ARG A 337 -7.17 -20.89 0.30
N VAL A 338 -7.25 -21.46 -0.90
CA VAL A 338 -6.17 -22.24 -1.53
C VAL A 338 -4.90 -21.39 -1.69
N ARG A 339 -5.02 -20.16 -2.21
CA ARG A 339 -3.88 -19.23 -2.34
C ARG A 339 -3.22 -18.95 -0.97
N ILE A 340 -3.97 -18.64 0.09
CA ILE A 340 -3.45 -18.41 1.46
C ILE A 340 -2.88 -19.70 2.08
N GLU A 341 -3.48 -20.85 1.78
CA GLU A 341 -3.06 -22.14 2.31
C GLU A 341 -1.72 -22.60 1.75
N GLY A 342 -1.47 -22.36 0.45
CA GLY A 342 -0.21 -22.66 -0.24
C GLY A 342 0.98 -21.72 0.04
N LEU A 343 0.78 -20.59 0.74
CA LEU A 343 1.87 -19.68 1.10
C LEU A 343 2.86 -20.30 2.11
N ASP A 344 4.16 -20.13 1.87
CA ASP A 344 5.19 -20.39 2.87
C ASP A 344 5.15 -19.31 3.98
N MET A 345 4.74 -19.73 5.18
CA MET A 345 4.67 -18.84 6.35
C MET A 345 6.05 -18.43 6.89
N ALA A 346 7.15 -19.07 6.46
CA ALA A 346 8.51 -18.66 6.80
C ALA A 346 9.02 -17.48 5.93
N ASP A 347 8.43 -17.27 4.76
CA ASP A 347 8.77 -16.18 3.85
C ASP A 347 8.27 -14.83 4.41
N PRO A 348 9.14 -13.83 4.64
CA PRO A 348 8.71 -12.49 5.07
C PRO A 348 7.79 -11.79 4.06
N ASP A 349 7.91 -12.11 2.77
CA ASP A 349 7.24 -11.40 1.68
C ASP A 349 6.02 -12.18 1.12
N CYS A 350 5.60 -13.27 1.78
CA CYS A 350 4.47 -14.11 1.34
C CYS A 350 3.15 -13.33 1.13
N TRP A 351 2.93 -12.24 1.86
CA TRP A 351 1.74 -11.39 1.71
C TRP A 351 1.80 -10.51 0.46
N ASP A 352 2.99 -10.10 0.04
CA ASP A 352 3.18 -9.43 -1.24
C ASP A 352 2.93 -10.40 -2.40
N LEU A 353 3.35 -11.67 -2.28
CA LEU A 353 3.06 -12.73 -3.25
C LEU A 353 1.55 -13.00 -3.38
N LEU A 354 0.83 -13.07 -2.25
CA LEU A 354 -0.62 -13.27 -2.21
C LEU A 354 -1.40 -12.23 -3.02
N VAL A 355 -0.99 -10.95 -2.94
CA VAL A 355 -1.74 -9.83 -3.51
C VAL A 355 -1.24 -9.45 -4.91
N LYS A 356 0.06 -9.63 -5.21
CA LYS A 356 0.63 -9.26 -6.50
C LYS A 356 0.40 -10.28 -7.62
N GLY A 357 0.19 -11.56 -7.27
CA GLY A 357 -0.03 -12.61 -8.26
C GLY A 357 1.27 -13.14 -8.86
N LEU A 358 1.60 -14.40 -8.52
CA LEU A 358 2.36 -15.31 -9.38
C LEU A 358 1.48 -16.55 -9.71
N PHE A 359 0.17 -16.37 -9.62
CA PHE A 359 -0.88 -17.36 -9.82
C PHE A 359 -1.94 -16.76 -10.74
N ASP A 360 -1.49 -16.11 -11.81
CA ASP A 360 -2.32 -15.50 -12.86
C ASP A 360 -2.84 -16.61 -13.80
N ASP A 361 -3.54 -17.58 -13.21
CA ASP A 361 -4.45 -18.50 -13.91
C ASP A 361 -5.88 -17.93 -13.89
N ASP A 362 -6.02 -16.61 -13.76
CA ASP A 362 -7.26 -15.87 -14.07
C ASP A 362 -7.39 -15.75 -15.62
N VAL A 363 -7.27 -16.90 -16.31
CA VAL A 363 -7.81 -17.07 -17.67
C VAL A 363 -9.32 -17.11 -17.51
N GLU A 364 -10.04 -16.33 -18.31
CA GLU A 364 -11.49 -16.34 -18.32
C GLU A 364 -12.06 -17.73 -18.67
N GLU A 365 -12.55 -18.44 -17.66
CA GLU A 365 -13.51 -19.54 -17.78
C GLU A 365 -14.88 -18.99 -18.20
N SER A 366 -14.93 -18.28 -19.34
CA SER A 366 -16.13 -17.64 -19.87
C SER A 366 -16.20 -17.53 -21.40
N GLU A 367 -15.53 -18.40 -22.16
CA GLU A 367 -15.80 -18.61 -23.61
C GLU A 367 -15.92 -20.09 -24.03
N LEU A 368 -16.33 -21.00 -23.13
CA LEU A 368 -16.92 -22.29 -23.53
C LEU A 368 -18.45 -22.26 -23.50
N SER A 369 -19.01 -21.31 -24.26
CA SER A 369 -20.41 -21.37 -24.67
C SER A 369 -20.60 -22.59 -25.58
N GLU A 370 -21.56 -23.44 -25.22
CA GLU A 370 -21.98 -24.63 -25.95
C GLU A 370 -22.21 -24.31 -27.44
N GLY A 371 -21.51 -24.98 -28.36
CA GLY A 371 -21.73 -24.72 -29.78
C GLY A 371 -20.67 -25.15 -30.78
N ASP A 372 -20.23 -26.42 -30.78
CA ASP A 372 -20.30 -27.13 -32.07
C ASP A 372 -20.43 -28.66 -31.93
N SER A 373 -21.21 -29.25 -32.84
CA SER A 373 -21.54 -30.66 -32.90
C SER A 373 -20.58 -31.39 -33.85
N PHE A 374 -19.52 -32.00 -33.33
CA PHE A 374 -18.71 -32.94 -34.10
C PHE A 374 -18.98 -34.40 -33.70
N ALA A 375 -20.00 -34.97 -34.34
CA ALA A 375 -20.32 -36.38 -34.25
C ALA A 375 -19.21 -37.22 -34.90
N TRP A 376 -18.38 -37.87 -34.08
CA TRP A 376 -17.54 -38.98 -34.53
C TRP A 376 -18.35 -40.26 -34.42
N SER A 377 -18.78 -40.78 -35.57
CA SER A 377 -19.48 -42.05 -35.71
C SER A 377 -18.64 -43.18 -35.12
N SER A 378 -19.14 -43.79 -34.03
CA SER A 378 -18.59 -45.03 -33.49
C SER A 378 -19.29 -46.21 -34.17
N ASP A 379 -18.69 -46.70 -35.25
CA ASP A 379 -19.02 -48.00 -35.84
C ASP A 379 -17.70 -48.67 -36.26
N GLU A 380 -17.12 -49.47 -35.36
CA GLU A 380 -16.43 -50.68 -35.80
C GLU A 380 -16.51 -51.75 -34.72
N GLN A 381 -16.98 -52.92 -35.13
CA GLN A 381 -17.22 -54.08 -34.29
C GLN A 381 -15.91 -54.82 -34.05
N SER A 382 -15.68 -55.31 -32.84
CA SER A 382 -14.80 -56.46 -32.64
C SER A 382 -15.33 -57.31 -31.50
N GLU A 383 -15.98 -58.41 -31.87
CA GLU A 383 -16.22 -59.53 -30.96
C GLU A 383 -14.86 -60.11 -30.52
N ILE A 384 -14.71 -60.49 -29.25
CA ILE A 384 -13.89 -61.64 -28.88
C ILE A 384 -14.28 -62.19 -27.50
N SER A 385 -14.51 -63.51 -27.53
CA SER A 385 -14.72 -64.54 -26.50
C SER A 385 -14.82 -64.24 -25.00
N GLU A 386 -15.68 -65.07 -24.39
CA GLU A 386 -15.92 -65.35 -22.98
C GLU A 386 -14.71 -66.05 -22.28
N GLU A 387 -14.89 -66.40 -20.99
CA GLU A 387 -13.95 -67.06 -20.04
C GLU A 387 -12.90 -66.12 -19.37
N ASP A 388 -12.60 -66.19 -18.05
CA ASP A 388 -12.86 -67.27 -17.09
C ASP A 388 -13.06 -66.79 -15.62
N THR A 389 -13.79 -67.63 -14.89
CA THR A 389 -14.01 -67.82 -13.44
C THR A 389 -13.02 -67.22 -12.41
N PHE A 390 -13.55 -66.55 -11.37
CA PHE A 390 -13.36 -66.74 -9.90
C PHE A 390 -14.01 -65.54 -9.17
N GLY A 391 -14.66 -65.62 -8.00
CA GLY A 391 -14.58 -66.60 -6.91
C GLY A 391 -14.25 -65.83 -5.62
N GLY A 392 -15.27 -65.39 -4.88
CA GLY A 392 -15.15 -64.29 -3.91
C GLY A 392 -14.71 -64.66 -2.48
N TYR A 393 -14.66 -63.63 -1.62
CA TYR A 393 -14.44 -63.76 -0.17
C TYR A 393 -15.03 -62.55 0.58
N ASP A 394 -16.00 -62.82 1.44
CA ASP A 394 -16.38 -61.96 2.56
C ASP A 394 -15.26 -61.91 3.62
N ALA A 395 -15.12 -60.79 4.33
CA ALA A 395 -14.41 -60.75 5.61
C ALA A 395 -14.90 -59.62 6.52
N ASP A 396 -15.27 -60.02 7.74
CA ASP A 396 -15.93 -59.24 8.79
C ASP A 396 -15.22 -57.98 9.33
N ASN A 397 -16.09 -57.14 9.91
CA ASN A 397 -15.87 -56.06 10.89
C ASN A 397 -15.11 -56.56 12.16
N PRO A 398 -14.33 -55.70 12.87
CA PRO A 398 -14.91 -55.17 14.12
C PRO A 398 -14.45 -53.76 14.56
N ARG A 399 -15.45 -52.87 14.73
CA ARG A 399 -15.85 -52.16 15.98
C ARG A 399 -14.80 -51.63 17.00
N LEU A 400 -15.15 -50.44 17.54
CA LEU A 400 -14.69 -49.78 18.79
C LEU A 400 -13.33 -49.05 18.67
N LEU A 401 -13.09 -47.89 19.31
CA LEU A 401 -13.76 -47.24 20.46
C LEU A 401 -14.06 -45.74 20.23
N SER A 402 -15.17 -45.26 20.81
CA SER A 402 -15.38 -43.85 21.13
C SER A 402 -14.59 -43.46 22.39
N LEU A 403 -14.12 -42.22 22.46
CA LEU A 403 -13.75 -41.57 23.72
C LEU A 403 -14.06 -40.08 23.63
N ASP A 404 -15.15 -39.68 24.28
CA ASP A 404 -15.47 -38.28 24.55
C ASP A 404 -14.62 -37.75 25.70
N SER A 405 -14.20 -36.49 25.62
CA SER A 405 -13.90 -35.69 26.81
C SER A 405 -14.14 -34.21 26.53
N GLU A 406 -15.12 -33.66 27.22
CA GLU A 406 -15.52 -32.25 27.28
C GLU A 406 -14.36 -31.34 27.75
N SER A 407 -14.28 -30.11 27.21
CA SER A 407 -14.43 -28.81 27.93
C SER A 407 -13.27 -28.44 28.90
N ASP A 408 -12.95 -27.19 29.21
CA ASP A 408 -13.46 -25.86 28.81
C ASP A 408 -12.31 -25.08 28.10
N ASP A 409 -12.21 -23.76 27.91
CA ASP A 409 -12.87 -22.56 28.43
C ASP A 409 -12.74 -21.40 27.42
N GLU A 410 -13.63 -20.40 27.49
CA GLU A 410 -13.52 -19.13 26.77
C GLU A 410 -13.47 -17.94 27.74
N ALA A 411 -12.58 -16.99 27.47
CA ALA A 411 -12.61 -15.67 28.12
C ALA A 411 -12.26 -14.55 27.13
N TYR A 412 -13.20 -14.21 26.24
CA TYR A 412 -13.19 -12.94 25.53
C TYR A 412 -14.02 -11.91 26.30
N VAL A 413 -13.34 -10.93 26.91
CA VAL A 413 -14.02 -9.77 27.48
C VAL A 413 -14.26 -8.76 26.35
N GLU A 414 -15.50 -8.69 25.90
CA GLU A 414 -16.03 -7.47 25.28
C GLU A 414 -16.27 -6.45 26.40
N ASP A 415 -15.92 -5.18 26.16
CA ASP A 415 -16.39 -4.11 27.04
C ASP A 415 -16.70 -2.85 26.23
N ASN A 416 -17.74 -2.15 26.68
CA ASN A 416 -18.65 -1.45 25.78
C ASN A 416 -18.52 0.09 25.84
N GLU A 417 -19.26 0.74 24.94
CA GLU A 417 -19.42 2.19 24.73
C GLU A 417 -19.28 3.14 25.95
N ARG A 418 -18.38 4.13 25.85
CA ARG A 418 -18.59 5.53 26.32
C ARG A 418 -17.65 6.57 25.67
#